data_AF-A0A7V5LUM5-F1
#
_entry.id   AF-A0A7V5LUM5-F1
#
_cell.length_a   1.000
_cell.length_b   1.000
_cell.length_c   1.000
_cell.angle_alpha   90.00
_cell.angle_beta   90.00
_cell.angle_gamma   90.00
#
_symmetry.space_group_name_H-M   'P 1'
#
loop_
_entity.id
_entity.type
_entity.pdbx_description
1 polymer ?
#
loop_
_entity_poly.entity_id
_entity_poly.type
_entity_poly.pdbx_seq_one_letter_code
_entity_poly.pdbx_strand_id
1 'polypeptide(L)' 'MCRIDVDLIRKDFPILNREINGHRLIYLDNAATSQRPRQVTQAVCDFYTKHNANIHRGLHT' A
#
# COMPACT_ATOMS: atom_id res chain seq x y z
N MET A 1 10.58 -13.68 -23.92
CA MET A 1 10.95 -12.85 -22.75
C MET A 1 9.67 -12.22 -22.21
N CYS A 2 9.25 -12.54 -20.98
CA CYS A 2 8.01 -12.01 -20.40
C CYS A 2 8.23 -10.55 -20.00
N ARG A 3 7.37 -9.64 -20.47
CA ARG A 3 7.51 -8.19 -20.23
C ARG A 3 6.61 -7.79 -19.06
N ILE A 4 7.14 -6.96 -18.17
CA ILE A 4 6.37 -6.41 -17.05
C ILE A 4 5.42 -5.33 -17.55
N ASP A 5 4.15 -5.43 -17.19
CA ASP A 5 3.14 -4.40 -17.43
C ASP A 5 3.16 -3.37 -16.28
N VAL A 6 3.83 -2.25 -16.51
CA VAL A 6 3.98 -1.17 -15.53
C VAL A 6 2.65 -0.46 -15.28
N ASP A 7 1.78 -0.34 -16.29
CA ASP A 7 0.50 0.35 -16.14
C ASP A 7 -0.47 -0.45 -15.27
N LEU A 8 -0.41 -1.79 -15.36
CA LEU A 8 -1.12 -2.67 -14.43
C LEU A 8 -0.61 -2.49 -13.01
N ILE A 9 0.71 -2.48 -12.79
CA ILE A 9 1.32 -2.32 -11.46
C ILE A 9 0.97 -0.95 -10.85
N ARG A 10 0.98 0.13 -11.64
CA ARG A 10 0.65 1.48 -11.15
C ARG A 10 -0.76 1.57 -10.55
N LYS A 11 -1.70 0.76 -11.02
CA LYS A 11 -3.08 0.70 -10.46
C LYS A 11 -3.12 0.22 -9.01
N ASP A 12 -2.09 -0.48 -8.56
CA ASP A 12 -2.00 -0.92 -7.17
C ASP A 12 -1.50 0.15 -6.23
N PHE A 13 -1.00 1.29 -6.71
CA PHE A 13 -0.51 2.42 -5.89
C PHE A 13 -1.42 3.64 -6.06
N PRO A 14 -2.52 3.77 -5.28
CA PRO A 14 -3.54 4.79 -5.51
C PRO A 14 -3.01 6.21 -5.41
N ILE A 15 -1.98 6.43 -4.58
CA ILE A 15 -1.36 7.74 -4.40
C ILE A 15 -0.76 8.30 -5.70
N LEU A 16 -0.34 7.44 -6.64
CA LEU A 16 0.19 7.87 -7.94
C LEU A 16 -0.89 8.47 -8.85
N ASN A 17 -2.17 8.34 -8.49
CA ASN A 17 -3.27 9.03 -9.16
C ASN A 17 -3.55 10.43 -8.57
N ARG A 18 -2.86 10.83 -7.50
CA ARG A 18 -3.07 12.15 -6.89
C ARG A 18 -2.53 13.26 -7.80
N GLU A 19 -3.20 14.41 -7.77
CA GLU A 19 -2.70 15.65 -8.34
C GLU A 19 -2.14 16.57 -7.25
N ILE A 20 -1.06 17.26 -7.57
CA ILE A 20 -0.41 18.28 -6.75
C ILE A 20 -0.22 19.50 -7.64
N ASN A 21 -0.78 20.64 -7.24
CA ASN A 21 -0.72 21.89 -8.00
C ASN A 21 -1.24 21.75 -9.44
N GLY A 22 -2.30 20.96 -9.65
CA GLY A 22 -2.88 20.72 -10.99
C GLY A 22 -2.10 19.75 -11.88
N HIS A 23 -1.06 19.08 -11.35
CA HIS A 23 -0.27 18.11 -12.09
C HIS A 23 -0.28 16.74 -11.42
N ARG A 24 -0.27 15.67 -12.21
CA ARG A 24 -0.16 14.30 -11.71
C ARG A 24 1.14 14.14 -10.90
N LEU A 25 1.05 13.48 -9.74
CA LEU A 25 2.21 13.18 -8.92
C LEU A 25 3.25 12.35 -9.68
N ILE A 26 4.47 12.89 -9.77
CA ILE A 26 5.67 12.17 -10.20
C ILE A 26 6.57 12.01 -8.97
N TYR A 27 6.59 10.79 -8.40
CA TYR A 27 7.33 10.49 -7.17
C TYR A 27 8.71 9.88 -7.49
N LEU A 28 9.76 10.71 -7.43
CA LEU A 28 11.15 10.30 -7.71
C LEU A 28 12.04 10.24 -6.46
N ASP A 29 11.43 10.14 -5.27
CA ASP A 29 12.14 10.11 -3.99
C ASP A 29 12.05 8.74 -3.30
N ASN A 30 12.10 7.67 -4.10
CA ASN A 30 11.95 6.29 -3.60
C ASN A 30 13.09 5.85 -2.66
N ALA A 31 14.24 6.55 -2.70
CA ALA A 31 15.37 6.28 -1.83
C ALA A 31 15.13 6.73 -0.38
N ALA A 32 14.34 7.79 -0.18
CA ALA A 32 13.95 8.23 1.15
C ALA A 32 12.85 7.32 1.72
N THR A 33 11.81 7.00 0.93
CA THR A 33 10.78 6.02 1.28
C THR A 33 10.01 5.59 0.05
N SER A 34 9.30 4.45 0.14
CA SER A 34 8.50 3.93 -0.98
C SER A 34 7.00 4.06 -0.72
N GLN A 35 6.25 4.28 -1.81
CA GLN A 35 4.79 4.19 -1.77
C GLN A 35 4.34 2.75 -1.51
N ARG A 36 3.17 2.58 -0.91
CA ARG A 36 2.62 1.26 -0.58
C ARG A 36 1.50 0.88 -1.55
N PRO A 37 1.49 -0.37 -2.05
CA PRO A 37 0.36 -0.83 -2.83
C PRO A 37 -0.85 -1.11 -1.93
N ARG A 38 -2.05 -1.15 -2.52
CA ARG A 38 -3.33 -1.38 -1.81
C ARG A 38 -3.30 -2.64 -0.95
N GLN A 39 -2.67 -3.70 -1.43
CA GLN A 39 -2.56 -4.98 -0.75
C GLN A 39 -1.91 -4.83 0.63
N VAL A 40 -0.86 -3.99 0.74
CA VAL A 40 -0.17 -3.74 2.01
C VAL A 40 -1.04 -2.93 2.96
N THR A 41 -1.64 -1.85 2.46
CA THR A 41 -2.52 -1.01 3.30
C THR A 41 -3.75 -1.76 3.76
N GLN A 42 -4.30 -2.63 2.91
CA GLN A 42 -5.48 -3.43 3.21
C GLN A 42 -5.16 -4.49 4.25
N ALA A 43 -4.02 -5.19 4.15
CA ALA A 43 -3.61 -6.17 5.15
C ALA A 43 -3.45 -5.54 6.55
N VAL A 44 -2.86 -4.34 6.63
CA VAL A 44 -2.74 -3.60 7.90
C VAL A 44 -4.12 -3.19 8.42
N CYS A 45 -4.98 -2.67 7.56
CA CYS A 45 -6.35 -2.29 7.92
C CYS A 45 -7.15 -3.50 8.42
N ASP A 46 -7.11 -4.62 7.70
CA ASP A 46 -7.80 -5.85 8.07
C ASP A 46 -7.31 -6.40 9.41
N PHE A 47 -5.99 -6.38 9.64
CA PHE A 47 -5.43 -6.77 10.94
C PHE A 47 -6.02 -5.93 12.07
N TYR A 48 -5.97 -4.60 11.96
CA TYR A 48 -6.42 -3.73 13.04
C TYR A 48 -7.95 -3.73 13.23
N THR A 49 -8.72 -3.97 12.17
CA THR A 49 -10.18 -3.96 12.23
C THR A 49 -10.80 -5.30 12.60
N LYS A 50 -10.12 -6.42 12.35
CA LYS A 50 -10.69 -7.77 12.51
C LYS A 50 -9.90 -8.70 13.42
N HIS A 51 -8.60 -8.47 13.57
CA HIS A 51 -7.69 -9.46 14.17
C HIS A 51 -6.81 -8.88 15.29
N ASN A 52 -7.00 -7.62 15.68
CA ASN A 52 -6.19 -6.99 16.70
C ASN A 52 -6.43 -7.64 18.06
N ALA A 53 -5.44 -8.39 18.51
CA ALA A 53 -5.40 -9.01 19.82
C ALA A 53 -3.94 -9.05 20.30
N ASN A 54 -3.75 -9.30 21.60
CA ASN A 54 -2.40 -9.47 22.14
C ASN A 54 -1.76 -10.73 21.53
N ILE A 55 -0.46 -10.67 21.21
CA ILE A 55 0.25 -11.72 20.47
C ILE A 55 0.51 -12.95 21.35
N HIS A 56 0.57 -12.75 22.67
CA HIS A 56 0.67 -13.83 23.64
C HIS A 56 -0.70 -14.38 24.00
N ARG A 57 -0.77 -15.69 24.28
CA ARG A 57 -1.97 -16.47 24.65
C ARG A 57 -2.59 -15.96 25.97
N GLY A 58 -3.18 -14.77 25.95
CA GLY A 58 -4.21 -14.38 26.90
C GLY A 58 -5.50 -15.08 26.46
N LEU A 59 -6.06 -15.87 27.36
CA LEU A 59 -7.37 -16.51 27.25
C LEU A 59 -8.37 -15.65 26.47
N HIS A 60 -8.68 -16.06 25.24
CA HIS A 60 -9.87 -15.64 24.53
C HIS A 60 -10.72 -16.91 24.36
N THR A 61 -11.87 -16.93 25.03
CA THR A 61 -12.86 -18.02 25.03
C THR A 61 -13.41 -18.29 23.64
#